data_AF-A0A2A2C8Z8-F1
#
_entry.id   AF-A0A2A2C8Z8-F1
#
_cell.length_a   1.000
_cell.length_b   1.000
_cell.length_c   1.000
_cell.angle_alpha   90.00
_cell.angle_beta   90.00
_cell.angle_gamma   90.00
#
_symmetry.space_group_name_H-M   'P 1'
#
loop_
_entity.id
_entity.type
_entity.pdbx_description
1 polymer ?
#
loop_
_entity_poly.entity_id
_entity_poly.type
_entity_poly.pdbx_seq_one_letter_code
_entity_poly.pdbx_strand_id
1 'polypeptide(L)'
;WGLHLITGQQADRLADLERMLHLFSGKPIPDNRENITIHLDDHIRSLQGKECYEDEMFIIKYFKKGSAHITFRKPELVDRLNDIIAKHYPDMLAV
;
A
#
# COMPACT_ATOMS: atom_id res chain seq x y z
N TRP A 1 13.70 16.12 -2.15
CA TRP A 1 12.97 15.19 -3.03
C TRP A 1 11.66 14.86 -2.34
N GLY A 2 10.51 15.14 -2.96
CA GLY A 2 9.20 14.85 -2.37
C GLY A 2 8.58 13.67 -3.09
N LEU A 3 8.51 12.50 -2.45
CA LEU A 3 7.71 11.40 -2.95
C LEU A 3 6.24 11.73 -2.65
N HIS A 4 5.44 11.96 -3.69
CA HIS A 4 4.03 12.36 -3.53
C HIS A 4 3.14 11.21 -3.00
N LEU A 5 3.70 9.99 -2.87
CA LEU A 5 3.03 8.83 -2.30
C LEU A 5 2.90 8.90 -0.76
N ILE A 6 3.84 9.57 -0.09
CA ILE A 6 3.91 9.65 1.39
C ILE A 6 3.38 10.97 1.95
N THR A 7 2.81 11.83 1.11
CA THR A 7 2.21 13.11 1.53
C THR A 7 0.81 13.31 0.97
N GLY A 8 -0.03 14.00 1.75
CA GLY A 8 -1.41 14.36 1.35
C GLY A 8 -2.32 13.16 1.10
N GLN A 9 -3.31 13.33 0.22
CA GLN A 9 -4.38 12.36 0.00
C GLN A 9 -3.89 10.97 -0.49
N GLN A 10 -2.71 10.89 -1.13
CA GLN A 10 -2.17 9.61 -1.57
C GLN A 10 -1.67 8.75 -0.41
N ALA A 11 -1.14 9.40 0.64
CA ALA A 11 -0.72 8.73 1.86
C ALA A 11 -1.94 8.12 2.58
N ASP A 12 -3.05 8.89 2.65
CA ASP A 12 -4.30 8.41 3.25
C ASP A 12 -4.84 7.17 2.51
N ARG A 13 -4.84 7.20 1.17
CA ARG A 13 -5.26 6.05 0.34
C ARG A 13 -4.39 4.82 0.56
N LEU A 14 -3.07 5.01 0.69
CA LEU A 14 -2.15 3.91 0.96
C LEU A 14 -2.35 3.32 2.36
N ALA A 15 -2.58 4.17 3.36
CA ALA A 15 -2.92 3.73 4.71
C ALA A 15 -4.26 2.99 4.75
N ASP A 16 -5.30 3.48 4.05
CA ASP A 16 -6.59 2.79 3.97
C ASP A 16 -6.48 1.41 3.32
N LEU A 17 -5.63 1.26 2.29
CA LEU A 17 -5.34 -0.02 1.67
C LEU A 17 -4.68 -0.99 2.67
N GLU A 18 -3.68 -0.53 3.41
CA GLU A 18 -3.04 -1.32 4.47
C GLU A 18 -4.05 -1.78 5.54
N ARG A 19 -4.95 -0.88 5.98
CA ARG A 19 -5.99 -1.22 6.97
C ARG A 19 -6.94 -2.29 6.44
N MET A 20 -7.38 -2.18 5.17
CA MET A 20 -8.23 -3.20 4.55
C MET A 20 -7.55 -4.57 4.49
N LEU A 21 -6.28 -4.62 4.10
CA LEU A 21 -5.53 -5.88 4.07
C LEU A 21 -5.33 -6.47 5.47
N HIS A 22 -5.08 -5.65 6.49
CA HIS A 22 -5.02 -6.10 7.88
C HIS A 22 -6.33 -6.75 8.33
N LEU A 23 -7.46 -6.11 8.05
CA LEU A 23 -8.80 -6.66 8.31
C LEU A 23 -9.01 -8.02 7.64
N PHE A 24 -8.66 -8.16 6.36
CA PHE A 24 -8.80 -9.43 5.65
C PHE A 24 -7.86 -10.52 6.16
N SER A 25 -6.69 -10.13 6.68
CA SER A 25 -5.72 -11.06 7.28
C SER A 25 -6.03 -11.41 8.74
N GLY A 26 -7.05 -10.79 9.36
CA GLY A 26 -7.39 -10.98 10.77
C GLY A 26 -6.38 -10.37 11.75
N LYS A 27 -5.50 -9.48 11.27
CA LYS A 27 -4.51 -8.79 12.08
C LYS A 27 -5.11 -7.51 12.71
N PRO A 28 -4.59 -7.04 13.84
CA PRO A 28 -4.96 -5.73 14.35
C PRO A 28 -4.67 -4.65 13.32
N ILE A 29 -5.55 -3.65 13.23
CA ILE A 29 -5.35 -2.50 12.36
C ILE A 29 -4.15 -1.71 12.88
N PRO A 30 -3.17 -1.35 12.03
CA PRO A 30 -2.02 -0.56 12.45
C PRO A 30 -2.46 0.81 12.94
N ASP A 31 -1.83 1.29 14.01
CA ASP A 31 -2.03 2.65 14.52
C ASP A 31 -1.58 3.66 13.45
N ASN A 32 -2.21 4.84 13.42
CA ASN A 32 -1.80 5.90 12.49
C ASN A 32 -0.34 6.34 12.66
N ARG A 33 0.27 6.02 13.80
CA ARG A 33 1.67 6.32 14.13
C ARG A 33 2.66 5.22 13.70
N GLU A 34 2.18 4.08 13.25
CA GLU A 34 2.99 2.95 12.75
C GLU A 34 2.42 2.39 11.44
N ASN A 35 1.83 3.24 10.62
CA ASN A 35 1.30 2.80 9.33
C ASN A 35 2.40 2.74 8.26
N ILE A 36 2.09 2.10 7.15
CA ILE A 36 2.99 1.92 6.00
C ILE A 36 3.65 3.22 5.50
N THR A 37 2.97 4.36 5.62
CA THR A 37 3.50 5.64 5.11
C THR A 37 4.68 6.13 5.95
N ILE A 38 4.67 5.87 7.26
CA ILE A 38 5.75 6.20 8.18
C ILE A 38 6.95 5.28 7.93
N HIS A 39 6.71 3.97 7.80
CA HIS A 39 7.76 3.01 7.47
C HIS A 39 8.41 3.30 6.10
N LEU A 40 7.62 3.71 5.12
CA LEU A 40 8.12 4.07 3.80
C LEU A 40 8.94 5.37 3.83
N ASP A 41 8.50 6.41 4.55
CA ASP A 41 9.26 7.65 4.72
C ASP A 41 10.60 7.40 5.42
N ASP A 42 10.60 6.62 6.50
CA ASP A 42 11.83 6.21 7.21
C ASP A 42 12.78 5.40 6.31
N HIS A 43 12.23 4.49 5.49
CA HIS A 43 13.02 3.72 4.52
C HIS A 43 13.69 4.63 3.47
N ILE A 44 12.95 5.59 2.91
CA ILE A 44 13.47 6.53 1.91
C ILE A 44 14.56 7.42 2.50
N ARG A 45 14.39 7.87 3.75
CA ARG A 45 15.37 8.72 4.45
C ARG A 45 16.64 7.95 4.82
N SER A 46 16.51 6.71 5.26
CA SER A 46 17.64 5.89 5.75
C SER A 46 18.49 5.31 4.62
N LEU A 47 17.90 5.00 3.47
CA LEU A 47 18.57 4.28 2.38
C LEU A 47 18.71 5.17 1.15
N GLN A 48 19.62 6.15 1.21
CA GLN A 48 20.03 6.93 0.04
C GLN A 48 20.56 6.00 -1.06
N GLY A 49 19.75 5.73 -2.08
CA GLY A 49 20.13 4.93 -3.26
C GLY A 49 19.34 3.63 -3.45
N LYS A 50 18.50 3.20 -2.49
CA LYS A 50 17.51 2.16 -2.75
C LYS A 50 16.22 2.80 -3.25
N GLU A 51 15.57 2.12 -4.20
CA GLU A 51 14.32 2.55 -4.85
C GLU A 51 13.18 1.56 -4.59
N CYS A 52 13.33 0.68 -3.58
CA CYS A 52 12.41 -0.42 -3.32
C CYS A 52 12.29 -0.67 -1.82
N TYR A 53 11.07 -0.48 -1.31
CA TYR A 53 10.64 -0.88 0.02
C TYR A 53 9.88 -2.22 -0.08
N GLU A 54 10.13 -3.11 0.86
CA GLU A 54 9.47 -4.42 0.93
C GLU A 54 9.07 -4.73 2.36
N ASP A 55 7.83 -5.18 2.54
CA ASP A 55 7.34 -5.75 3.79
C ASP A 55 6.56 -7.05 3.53
N GLU A 56 5.73 -7.45 4.48
CA GLU A 56 4.91 -8.66 4.42
C GLU A 56 3.76 -8.57 3.41
N MET A 57 3.19 -7.39 3.18
CA MET A 57 1.98 -7.19 2.36
C MET A 57 2.30 -6.53 1.02
N PHE A 58 3.33 -5.69 0.95
CA PHE A 58 3.63 -4.83 -0.17
C PHE A 58 5.10 -4.88 -0.61
N ILE A 59 5.30 -4.70 -1.91
CA ILE A 59 6.55 -4.27 -2.51
C ILE A 59 6.28 -2.91 -3.14
N ILE A 60 6.93 -1.86 -2.64
CA ILE A 60 6.77 -0.50 -3.13
C ILE A 60 8.06 -0.07 -3.82
N LYS A 61 8.02 -0.06 -5.15
CA LYS A 61 9.10 0.50 -5.98
C LYS A 61 8.81 1.96 -6.26
N TYR A 62 9.63 2.87 -5.75
CA TYR A 62 9.45 4.31 -5.90
C TYR A 62 10.50 4.93 -6.82
N PHE A 63 10.11 5.95 -7.57
CA PHE A 63 10.95 6.57 -8.61
C PHE A 63 11.20 8.04 -8.28
N LYS A 64 12.37 8.56 -8.67
CA LYS A 64 12.77 9.97 -8.45
C LYS A 64 11.78 10.99 -9.00
N LYS A 65 10.92 10.60 -9.95
CA LYS A 65 9.82 11.42 -10.49
C LYS A 65 8.60 11.54 -9.56
N GLY A 66 8.64 10.96 -8.36
CA GLY A 66 7.58 11.05 -7.36
C GLY A 66 6.46 10.00 -7.50
N SER A 67 6.58 9.06 -8.45
CA SER A 67 5.64 7.95 -8.62
C SER A 67 6.11 6.70 -7.90
N ALA A 68 5.20 5.77 -7.62
CA ALA A 68 5.54 4.44 -7.13
C ALA A 68 4.65 3.35 -7.74
N HIS A 69 5.19 2.15 -7.82
CA HIS A 69 4.44 0.93 -8.12
C HIS A 69 4.32 0.11 -6.84
N ILE A 70 3.10 -0.29 -6.53
CA ILE A 70 2.78 -1.13 -5.38
C ILE A 70 2.43 -2.52 -5.91
N THR A 71 3.12 -3.53 -5.43
CA THR A 71 2.83 -4.93 -5.72
C THR A 71 2.36 -5.61 -4.44
N PHE A 72 1.21 -6.28 -4.51
CA PHE A 72 0.70 -7.06 -3.38
C PHE A 72 1.44 -8.40 -3.29
N ARG A 73 1.90 -8.77 -2.10
CA ARG A 73 2.59 -10.06 -1.87
C ARG A 73 1.63 -11.20 -1.51
N LYS A 74 0.43 -10.85 -1.06
CA LYS A 74 -0.61 -11.79 -0.60
C LYS A 74 -1.78 -11.83 -1.58
N PRO A 75 -1.69 -12.64 -2.65
CA PRO A 75 -2.75 -12.73 -3.66
C PRO A 75 -4.11 -13.11 -3.04
N GLU A 76 -4.12 -13.91 -1.97
CA GLU A 76 -5.34 -14.31 -1.27
C GLU A 76 -6.12 -13.13 -0.66
N LEU A 77 -5.44 -12.04 -0.29
CA LEU A 77 -6.10 -10.83 0.21
C LEU A 77 -6.62 -9.96 -0.95
N VAL A 78 -5.95 -10.02 -2.11
CA VAL A 78 -6.39 -9.35 -3.34
C VAL A 78 -7.65 -10.02 -3.87
N ASP A 79 -7.73 -11.35 -3.84
CA ASP A 79 -8.93 -12.10 -4.23
C ASP A 79 -10.14 -11.69 -3.37
N ARG A 80 -9.96 -11.59 -2.04
CA ARG A 80 -11.01 -11.09 -1.14
C ARG A 80 -11.43 -9.66 -1.45
N LEU A 81 -10.48 -8.79 -1.78
CA LEU A 81 -10.78 -7.42 -2.18
C LEU A 81 -11.60 -7.41 -3.48
N ASN A 82 -11.19 -8.22 -4.45
CA ASN A 82 -11.88 -8.37 -5.73
C ASN A 82 -13.29 -8.93 -5.56
N ASP A 83 -13.51 -9.89 -4.66
CA ASP A 83 -14.86 -10.41 -4.35
C ASP A 83 -15.80 -9.31 -3.83
N ILE A 84 -15.28 -8.41 -2.98
CA ILE A 84 -16.05 -7.26 -2.47
C ILE A 84 -16.33 -6.27 -3.61
N ILE A 85 -15.33 -5.96 -4.43
CA ILE A 85 -15.50 -5.07 -5.58
C ILE A 85 -16.53 -5.64 -6.55
N ALA A 86 -16.42 -6.92 -6.94
CA ALA A 86 -17.37 -7.58 -7.82
C ALA A 86 -18.80 -7.57 -7.26
N LYS A 87 -18.95 -7.75 -5.95
CA LYS A 87 -20.27 -7.72 -5.30
C LYS A 87 -20.94 -6.35 -5.36
N HIS A 88 -20.18 -5.28 -5.21
CA HIS A 88 -20.72 -3.92 -5.15
C HIS A 88 -20.64 -3.17 -6.50
N TYR A 89 -19.75 -3.59 -7.38
CA TYR A 89 -19.43 -3.00 -8.68
C TYR A 89 -19.19 -4.12 -9.72
N PRO A 90 -20.26 -4.81 -10.16
CA PRO A 90 -20.14 -6.03 -10.97
C PRO A 90 -19.43 -5.83 -12.33
N ASP A 91 -19.45 -4.62 -12.89
CA ASP A 91 -18.83 -4.32 -14.19
C ASP A 91 -17.39 -3.74 -14.09
N MET A 92 -16.84 -3.60 -12.87
CA MET A 92 -15.53 -2.94 -12.66
C MET A 92 -14.34 -3.89 -12.82
N LEU A 93 -14.54 -5.18 -12.65
CA LEU A 93 -13.51 -6.18 -12.86
C LEU A 93 -13.75 -6.81 -14.24
N ALA A 94 -13.09 -6.27 -15.27
CA ALA A 94 -13.14 -6.87 -16.59
C ALA A 94 -12.44 -8.25 -16.53
N VAL A 95 -13.15 -9.28 -16.97
CA VAL A 95 -12.63 -10.65 -17.17
C VAL A 95 -11.85 -10.73 -18.48
#